data_AF-A0A959TBW6-F1
#
_entry.id   AF-A0A959TBW6-F1
#
_cell.length_a   1.000
_cell.length_b   1.000
_cell.length_c   1.000
_cell.angle_alpha   90.00
_cell.angle_beta   90.00
_cell.angle_gamma   90.00
#
_symmetry.space_group_name_H-M   'P 1'
#
loop_
_entity.id
_entity.type
_entity.pdbx_description
1 polymer ?
#
loop_
_entity_poly.entity_id
_entity_poly.type
_entity_poly.pdbx_seq_one_letter_code
_entity_poly.pdbx_strand_id
1 'polypeptide(L)' 'MGYFRSASAIAILALLYTSCKKVECMQCIVEDSSGMIIENRVYCESYDAARQAFVRGLRDRYAEQPDTVNIQCTDFDN' A
#
# COMPACT_ATOMS: atom_id res chain seq x y z
N MET A 1 20.01 -46.68 7.11
CA MET A 1 19.91 -45.56 6.14
C MET A 1 18.44 -45.22 5.94
N GLY A 2 17.90 -44.22 6.66
CA GLY A 2 16.47 -43.90 6.65
C GLY A 2 16.15 -42.40 6.72
N TYR A 3 17.14 -41.52 6.49
CA TYR A 3 16.99 -40.08 6.67
C TYR A 3 16.51 -39.32 5.42
N PHE A 4 16.19 -40.02 4.32
CA PHE A 4 15.94 -39.37 3.02
C PHE A 4 14.48 -39.02 2.73
N ARG A 5 13.53 -39.35 3.62
CA ARG A 5 12.08 -39.06 3.40
C ARG A 5 11.59 -37.78 4.08
N SER A 6 12.35 -37.22 5.02
CA SER A 6 11.93 -36.09 5.87
C SER A 6 12.26 -34.71 5.27
N ALA A 7 13.26 -34.63 4.39
CA ALA A 7 13.74 -33.37 3.81
C ALA A 7 12.70 -32.72 2.88
N SER A 8 11.89 -33.52 2.18
CA SER A 8 10.89 -33.03 1.23
C SER A 8 9.72 -32.31 1.90
N ALA A 9 9.30 -32.74 3.11
CA ALA A 9 8.21 -32.09 3.83
C ALA A 9 8.60 -30.69 4.35
N ILE A 10 9.85 -30.55 4.82
CA ILE A 10 10.40 -29.28 5.32
C ILE A 10 10.54 -28.27 4.18
N ALA A 11 10.97 -28.73 2.99
CA ALA A 11 11.07 -27.88 1.80
C ALA A 11 9.69 -27.35 1.33
N ILE A 12 8.66 -28.19 1.37
CA ILE A 12 7.29 -27.79 1.01
C ILE A 12 6.74 -26.78 2.03
N LEU A 13 6.97 -27.00 3.32
CA LEU A 13 6.63 -26.04 4.37
C LEU A 13 7.35 -24.70 4.18
N ALA A 14 8.66 -24.71 3.87
CA ALA A 14 9.42 -23.47 3.63
C ALA A 14 8.91 -22.65 2.43
N LEU A 15 8.45 -23.32 1.36
CA LEU A 15 7.86 -22.67 0.18
C LEU A 15 6.48 -22.02 0.48
N LEU A 16 5.75 -22.54 1.47
CA LEU A 16 4.47 -21.96 1.88
C LEU A 16 4.65 -20.68 2.73
N TYR A 17 5.76 -20.56 3.47
CA TYR A 17 6.06 -19.36 4.28
C TYR A 17 6.49 -18.15 3.45
N THR A 18 7.00 -18.33 2.23
CA THR A 18 7.42 -17.19 1.38
C THR A 18 6.26 -16.45 0.71
N SER A 19 5.03 -16.93 0.82
CA SER A 19 3.85 -16.33 0.16
C SER A 19 3.10 -15.30 1.01
N CYS A 20 3.58 -14.97 2.21
CA CYS A 20 3.09 -13.81 2.96
C CYS A 20 3.59 -12.51 2.30
N LYS A 21 2.91 -12.08 1.23
CA LYS A 21 3.03 -10.69 0.77
C LYS A 21 2.37 -9.80 1.81
N LYS A 22 3.20 -9.03 2.54
CA LYS A 22 2.71 -7.99 3.43
C LYS A 22 1.91 -6.99 2.59
N VAL A 23 0.66 -6.74 2.97
CA VAL A 23 -0.17 -5.73 2.32
C VAL A 23 0.30 -4.39 2.86
N GLU A 24 0.82 -3.54 1.99
CA GLU A 24 1.21 -2.17 2.35
C GLU A 24 0.00 -1.26 2.17
N CYS A 25 -0.30 -0.49 3.20
CA CYS A 25 -1.38 0.48 3.18
C CYS A 25 -0.81 1.90 3.10
N MET A 26 -1.58 2.77 2.45
CA MET A 26 -1.28 4.19 2.32
C MET A 26 -2.55 4.96 2.62
N GLN A 27 -2.40 6.00 3.43
CA GLN A 27 -3.45 6.97 3.69
C GLN A 27 -3.10 8.26 2.98
N CYS A 28 -4.04 8.83 2.23
CA CYS A 28 -3.92 10.18 1.68
C CYS A 28 -4.98 11.09 2.29
N ILE A 29 -4.53 12.21 2.84
CA ILE A 29 -5.36 13.28 3.40
C ILE A 29 -5.25 14.48 2.45
N VAL A 30 -6.41 15.04 2.10
CA VAL A 30 -6.52 16.28 1.35
C VAL A 30 -7.05 17.34 2.30
N GLU A 31 -6.29 18.41 2.44
CA GLU A 31 -6.61 19.57 3.26
C GLU A 31 -6.84 20.77 2.35
N ASP A 32 -7.71 21.68 2.73
CA ASP A 32 -7.79 22.98 2.07
C ASP A 32 -6.70 23.95 2.58
N SER A 33 -6.64 25.16 2.01
CA SER A 33 -5.69 26.20 2.42
C SER A 33 -5.86 26.70 3.85
N SER A 34 -6.99 26.39 4.51
CA SER A 34 -7.23 26.67 5.93
C SER A 34 -6.79 25.54 6.86
N GLY A 35 -6.32 24.42 6.31
CA GLY A 35 -5.94 23.21 7.06
C GLY A 35 -7.13 22.31 7.41
N MET A 36 -8.31 22.54 6.82
CA MET A 36 -9.47 21.68 7.02
C MET A 36 -9.37 20.44 6.13
N ILE A 37 -9.52 19.26 6.72
CA ILE A 37 -9.57 18.00 5.96
C ILE A 37 -10.86 17.97 5.14
N ILE A 38 -10.72 17.94 3.82
CA ILE A 38 -11.84 17.84 2.88
C ILE A 38 -11.99 16.42 2.32
N GLU A 39 -10.93 15.63 2.31
CA GLU A 39 -10.97 14.23 1.89
C GLU A 39 -9.93 13.39 2.64
N ASN A 40 -10.30 12.17 3.02
CA ASN A 40 -9.39 11.19 3.60
C ASN A 40 -9.64 9.83 2.92
N ARG A 41 -8.61 9.24 2.33
CA ARG A 41 -8.71 7.94 1.67
C ARG A 41 -7.59 7.01 2.11
N VAL A 42 -7.95 5.74 2.27
CA VAL A 42 -7.00 4.65 2.54
C VAL A 42 -7.01 3.71 1.34
N TYR A 43 -5.83 3.28 0.92
CA TYR A 43 -5.63 2.30 -0.13
C TYR A 43 -4.60 1.27 0.34
N CYS A 44 -4.98 -0.01 0.29
CA CYS A 44 -4.15 -1.13 0.73
C CYS A 44 -3.96 -2.09 -0.44
N GLU A 45 -2.75 -2.17 -0.96
CA GLU A 45 -2.45 -3.04 -2.10
C GLU A 45 -0.98 -3.43 -2.09
N SER A 46 -0.69 -4.68 -2.44
CA SER A 46 0.70 -5.19 -2.47
C SER A 46 1.48 -4.77 -3.72
N TYR A 47 0.83 -4.06 -4.65
CA TYR A 47 1.37 -3.70 -5.96
C TYR A 47 1.65 -2.19 -6.04
N ASP A 48 2.93 -1.83 -6.06
CA ASP A 48 3.39 -0.44 -6.02
C ASP A 48 2.82 0.42 -7.16
N ALA A 49 2.71 -0.12 -8.38
CA ALA A 49 2.16 0.63 -9.51
C ALA A 49 0.68 1.04 -9.29
N ALA A 50 -0.09 0.22 -8.58
CA ALA A 50 -1.48 0.53 -8.26
C ALA A 50 -1.56 1.64 -7.20
N ARG A 51 -0.65 1.63 -6.21
CA ARG A 51 -0.50 2.71 -5.22
C ARG A 51 -0.14 4.03 -5.88
N GLN A 52 0.83 4.02 -6.79
CA GLN A 52 1.20 5.23 -7.54
C GLN A 52 0.05 5.75 -8.42
N ALA A 53 -0.71 4.85 -9.06
CA ALA A 53 -1.89 5.22 -9.83
C ALA A 53 -2.98 5.84 -8.95
N PHE A 54 -3.17 5.35 -7.72
CA PHE A 54 -4.07 5.92 -6.74
C PHE A 54 -3.66 7.35 -6.34
N VAL A 55 -2.38 7.58 -5.99
CA VAL A 55 -1.90 8.95 -5.67
C VAL A 55 -2.06 9.87 -6.87
N ARG A 56 -1.73 9.39 -8.07
CA ARG A 56 -1.88 10.17 -9.30
C ARG A 56 -3.33 10.55 -9.55
N GLY A 57 -4.26 9.60 -9.50
CA GLY A 57 -5.68 9.87 -9.69
C GLY A 57 -6.26 10.81 -8.64
N LEU A 58 -5.72 10.80 -7.41
CA LEU A 58 -6.08 11.78 -6.39
C LEU A 58 -5.57 13.18 -6.76
N ARG A 59 -4.30 13.31 -7.16
CA ARG A 59 -3.72 14.59 -7.59
C ARG A 59 -4.40 15.15 -8.83
N ASP A 60 -4.69 14.30 -9.82
CA ASP A 60 -5.35 14.69 -11.06
C ASP A 60 -6.74 15.29 -10.80
N ARG A 61 -7.47 14.76 -9.80
CA ARG A 61 -8.78 15.29 -9.39
C ARG A 61 -8.71 16.74 -8.89
N TYR A 62 -7.59 17.12 -8.27
CA TYR A 62 -7.37 18.46 -7.73
C TYR A 62 -6.37 19.27 -8.56
N ALA A 63 -6.02 18.82 -9.76
CA ALA A 63 -5.01 19.47 -10.59
C ALA A 63 -5.42 20.89 -11.04
N GLU A 64 -6.71 21.17 -11.12
CA GLU A 64 -7.25 22.51 -11.46
C GLU A 64 -7.24 23.47 -10.25
N GLN A 65 -6.93 22.96 -9.06
CA GLN A 65 -7.00 23.69 -7.78
C GLN A 65 -5.72 23.45 -6.93
N PRO A 66 -4.50 23.55 -7.49
CA PRO A 66 -3.28 23.15 -6.79
C PRO A 66 -2.93 24.06 -5.61
N ASP A 67 -3.31 25.34 -5.66
CA ASP A 67 -2.98 26.32 -4.62
C ASP A 67 -4.00 26.32 -3.47
N THR A 68 -5.11 25.60 -3.61
CA THR A 68 -6.18 25.57 -2.61
C THR A 68 -6.21 24.30 -1.81
N VAL A 69 -5.49 23.25 -2.25
CA VAL A 69 -5.44 21.98 -1.54
C VAL A 69 -4.02 21.48 -1.31
N ASN A 70 -3.81 20.88 -0.15
CA ASN A 70 -2.60 20.17 0.21
C ASN A 70 -2.90 18.67 0.27
N ILE A 71 -2.16 17.85 -0.48
CA ILE A 71 -2.34 16.39 -0.52
C ILE A 71 -1.15 15.72 0.16
N GLN A 72 -1.40 15.12 1.32
CA GLN A 72 -0.40 14.39 2.11
C GLN A 72 -0.70 12.91 2.05
N CYS A 73 0.25 12.09 1.60
CA CYS A 73 0.13 10.63 1.61
C CYS A 73 1.18 10.02 2.53
N THR A 74 0.77 9.10 3.38
CA THR A 74 1.65 8.43 4.35
C THR A 74 1.40 6.93 4.31
N ASP A 75 2.50 6.20 4.22
CA ASP A 75 2.48 4.74 4.29
C ASP A 75 2.40 4.29 5.73
N PHE A 76 1.61 3.25 5.96
CA PHE A 76 1.51 2.64 7.27
C PHE A 76 1.41 1.12 7.14
N ASP A 77 2.04 0.45 8.10
CA ASP A 77 1.89 -0.97 8.30
C ASP A 77 0.60 -1.22 9.10
N ASN A 78 -0.28 -2.08 8.58
CA ASN A 78 -1.45 -2.58 9.29
C ASN A 78 -1.19 -3.99 9.81
#